data_AF-A0A7V9AXD5-F1
#
_entry.id   AF-A0A7V9AXD5-F1
#
_cell.length_a   1.000
_cell.length_b   1.000
_cell.length_c   1.000
_cell.angle_alpha   90.00
_cell.angle_beta   90.00
_cell.angle_gamma   90.00
#
_symmetry.space_group_name_H-M   'P 1'
#
loop_
_entity.id
_entity.type
_entity.pdbx_description
1 polymer ?
#
loop_
_entity_poly.entity_id
_entity_poly.type
_entity_poly.pdbx_seq_one_letter_code
_entity_poly.pdbx_strand_id
1 'polypeptide(L)' 'MKRLQISIEEEMDEALAVEASRRKTSKAALIRQFVHDRLGPAGSQDPMAPLIGDIDGEAGDIDAVVYGA' A
#
# COMPACT_ATOMS: atom_id res chain seq x y z
N MET A 1 -11.61 -7.29 -7.88
CA MET A 1 -11.25 -5.92 -8.30
C MET A 1 -12.45 -4.99 -8.08
N LYS A 2 -12.23 -3.77 -7.57
CA LYS A 2 -13.28 -2.74 -7.46
C LYS A 2 -13.18 -1.78 -8.65
N ARG A 3 -14.31 -1.30 -9.18
CA ARG A 3 -14.35 -0.34 -10.31
C ARG A 3 -14.37 1.08 -9.77
N LEU A 4 -13.42 1.91 -10.23
CA LEU A 4 -13.33 3.34 -9.91
C LEU A 4 -13.65 4.14 -11.18
N GLN A 5 -14.52 5.14 -11.07
CA GLN A 5 -14.77 6.13 -12.12
C GLN A 5 -14.19 7.47 -11.64
N ILE A 6 -13.37 8.10 -12.46
CA ILE A 6 -12.77 9.41 -12.21
C ILE A 6 -12.95 10.27 -13.45
N SER A 7 -13.14 11.58 -13.26
CA SER A 7 -13.04 12.56 -14.33
C SER A 7 -11.61 13.09 -14.34
N ILE A 8 -11.04 13.24 -15.52
CA ILE A 8 -9.75 13.88 -15.74
C ILE A 8 -9.86 14.83 -16.92
N GLU A 9 -8.96 15.78 -16.95
CA GLU A 9 -8.78 16.78 -17.99
C GLU A 9 -8.36 16.08 -19.29
N GLU A 10 -8.87 16.57 -20.42
CA GLU A 10 -8.63 15.98 -21.75
C GLU A 10 -7.13 15.92 -22.07
N GLU A 11 -6.40 17.00 -21.80
CA GLU A 11 -4.94 17.08 -21.96
C GLU A 11 -4.20 15.99 -21.18
N MET A 12 -4.73 15.61 -20.01
CA MET A 12 -4.14 14.55 -19.19
C MET A 12 -4.44 13.16 -19.77
N ASP A 13 -5.62 12.93 -20.34
CA ASP A 13 -5.92 11.68 -21.05
C ASP A 13 -5.04 11.51 -22.30
N GLU A 14 -4.79 12.58 -23.03
CA GLU A 14 -3.89 12.59 -24.19
C GLU A 14 -2.45 12.25 -23.77
N ALA A 15 -1.94 12.91 -22.73
CA ALA A 15 -0.61 12.62 -22.18
C ALA A 15 -0.49 11.15 -21.73
N LEU A 16 -1.51 10.62 -21.07
CA LEU A 16 -1.58 9.21 -20.68
C LEU A 16 -1.60 8.27 -21.89
N ALA A 17 -2.30 8.62 -22.98
CA ALA A 17 -2.35 7.83 -24.20
C ALA A 17 -0.97 7.75 -24.89
N VAL A 18 -0.28 8.89 -24.99
CA VAL A 18 1.08 8.95 -25.54
C VAL A 18 2.04 8.08 -24.73
N GLU A 19 2.01 8.21 -23.40
CA GLU A 19 2.92 7.47 -22.53
C GLU A 19 2.62 5.96 -22.51
N ALA A 20 1.33 5.59 -22.51
CA ALA A 20 0.91 4.20 -22.61
C ALA A 20 1.40 3.55 -23.92
N SER A 21 1.31 4.28 -25.04
CA SER A 21 1.84 3.82 -26.34
C SER A 21 3.35 3.64 -26.31
N ARG A 22 4.10 4.62 -25.76
CA ARG A 22 5.56 4.53 -25.60
C ARG A 22 5.99 3.32 -24.77
N ARG A 23 5.28 3.04 -23.67
CA ARG A 23 5.57 1.90 -22.77
C ARG A 23 4.94 0.59 -23.22
N LYS A 24 4.23 0.56 -24.35
CA LYS A 24 3.48 -0.61 -24.86
C LYS A 24 2.57 -1.24 -23.80
N THR A 25 1.89 -0.40 -23.02
CA THR A 25 0.96 -0.82 -21.98
C THR A 25 -0.39 -0.13 -22.16
N SER A 26 -1.40 -0.54 -21.38
CA SER A 26 -2.71 0.12 -21.41
C SER A 26 -2.71 1.36 -20.52
N LYS A 27 -3.52 2.38 -20.86
CA LYS A 27 -3.77 3.55 -20.00
C LYS A 27 -4.14 3.15 -18.57
N ALA A 28 -5.03 2.15 -18.43
CA ALA A 28 -5.45 1.66 -17.13
C ALA A 28 -4.31 1.00 -16.33
N ALA A 29 -3.39 0.29 -16.99
CA ALA A 29 -2.21 -0.27 -16.32
C ALA A 29 -1.25 0.83 -15.87
N LEU A 30 -1.04 1.85 -16.71
CA LEU A 30 -0.22 3.01 -16.36
C LEU A 30 -0.80 3.79 -15.18
N ILE A 31 -2.11 4.04 -15.17
CA ILE A 31 -2.81 4.68 -14.04
C ILE A 31 -2.63 3.87 -12.76
N ARG A 32 -2.84 2.55 -12.81
CA ARG A 32 -2.63 1.68 -11.64
C ARG A 32 -1.20 1.75 -11.12
N GLN A 33 -0.22 1.75 -12.02
CA GLN A 33 1.18 1.89 -11.66
C GLN A 33 1.45 3.23 -10.97
N PHE A 34 1.01 4.35 -11.55
CA PHE A 34 1.22 5.66 -10.93
C PHE A 34 0.55 5.80 -9.56
N VAL A 35 -0.66 5.28 -9.42
CA VAL A 35 -1.35 5.25 -8.12
C VAL A 35 -0.57 4.39 -7.11
N HIS A 36 -0.09 3.22 -7.52
CA HIS A 36 0.73 2.33 -6.68
C HIS A 36 2.06 2.99 -6.28
N ASP A 37 2.79 3.56 -7.23
CA ASP A 37 4.09 4.20 -6.99
C ASP A 37 3.95 5.41 -6.06
N ARG A 38 2.84 6.15 -6.16
CA ARG A 38 2.60 7.36 -5.36
C ARG A 38 2.10 7.08 -3.94
N LEU A 39 1.27 6.06 -3.78
CA LEU A 39 0.69 5.68 -2.48
C LEU A 39 1.53 4.63 -1.75
N GLY A 40 2.48 4.00 -2.45
CA GLY A 40 3.18 2.82 -1.98
C GLY A 40 2.28 1.58 -2.01
N PRO A 41 2.81 0.41 -1.61
CA PRO A 41 2.00 -0.78 -1.41
C PRO A 41 0.88 -0.46 -0.43
N ALA A 42 -0.37 -0.72 -0.85
CA ALA A 42 -1.56 -0.46 -0.04
C ALA A 42 -1.45 -1.24 1.26
N GLY A 43 -1.05 -0.56 2.35
CA GLY A 43 -0.79 -1.13 3.66
C GLY A 43 0.00 -2.43 3.55
N SER A 44 1.34 -2.37 3.61
CA SER A 44 2.08 -3.60 3.95
C SER A 44 1.37 -4.20 5.15
N GLN A 45 0.79 -5.40 5.00
CA GLN A 45 0.33 -6.14 6.16
C GLN A 45 1.50 -6.10 7.14
N ASP A 46 1.26 -5.59 8.34
CA ASP A 46 2.32 -5.42 9.32
C ASP A 46 3.13 -6.72 9.35
N PRO A 47 4.42 -6.72 8.97
CA PRO A 47 5.20 -7.94 8.88
C PRO A 47 5.31 -8.63 10.25
N MET A 48 5.04 -7.90 11.33
CA MET A 48 4.98 -8.41 12.69
C MET A 48 3.60 -8.95 13.09
N ALA A 49 2.54 -8.72 12.29
CA ALA A 49 1.21 -9.23 12.58
C ALA A 49 1.16 -10.76 12.79
N PRO A 50 1.91 -11.60 12.05
CA PRO A 50 1.98 -13.03 12.33
C PRO A 50 2.64 -13.40 13.66
N LEU A 51 3.41 -12.50 14.27
CA LEU A 51 4.08 -12.71 15.56
C LEU A 51 3.16 -12.38 16.74
N ILE A 52 2.01 -11.72 16.50
CA ILE A 52 1.03 -11.43 17.54
C ILE A 52 0.39 -12.75 17.98
N GLY A 53 0.66 -13.15 19.22
CA GLY A 53 0.17 -14.41 19.79
C GLY A 53 1.03 -15.64 19.48
N ASP A 54 2.20 -15.48 18.84
CA ASP A 54 3.15 -16.58 18.59
C ASP A 54 3.88 -17.03 19.88
N ILE A 55 3.92 -16.16 20.89
CA ILE A 55 4.46 -16.46 22.21
C ILE A 55 3.30 -16.80 23.15
N ASP A 56 3.19 -18.08 23.51
CA ASP A 56 2.26 -18.57 24.53
C ASP A 56 2.88 -18.35 25.92
N GLY A 57 2.85 -17.11 26.38
CA GLY A 57 3.36 -16.70 27.67
C GLY A 57 2.55 -15.56 28.25
N GLU A 58 2.26 -15.62 29.55
CA GLU A 58 1.56 -14.53 30.24
C GLU A 58 2.51 -13.34 30.40
N ALA A 59 2.03 -12.15 30.05
CA ALA A 59 2.83 -10.93 30.17
C ALA A 59 3.08 -10.65 31.66
N GLY A 60 4.35 -10.58 32.04
CA GLY A 60 4.75 -10.16 33.39
C GLY A 60 4.51 -8.66 33.61
N ASP A 61 4.48 -8.25 34.87
CA ASP A 61 4.42 -6.83 35.24
C ASP A 61 5.73 -6.12 34.84
N ILE A 62 5.61 -5.12 33.96
CA ILE A 62 6.74 -4.33 33.46
C ILE A 62 7.39 -3.57 34.62
N ASP A 63 6.60 -3.04 35.55
CA ASP A 63 7.12 -2.20 36.61
C ASP A 63 7.97 -3.03 37.59
N ALA A 64 7.55 -4.25 37.90
CA ALA A 64 8.33 -5.19 38.72
C ALA A 64 9.68 -5.57 38.07
N VAL A 65 9.74 -5.66 36.74
CA VAL A 65 10.98 -6.00 36.00
C VAL A 65 11.92 -4.80 35.84
N VAL A 66 11.36 -3.62 35.56
CA VAL A 66 12.15 -2.42 35.24
C VAL A 66 12.57 -1.66 36.50
N TYR A 67 11.66 -1.51 37.47
CA TYR A 67 11.90 -0.69 38.66
C TYR A 67 12.26 -1.50 39.89
N GLY A 68 11.94 -2.80 39.91
CA GLY A 68 11.99 -3.60 41.14
C GLY A 68 10.91 -3.15 42.13
N ALA A 69 10.50 -4.06 43.01
CA ALA A 69 9.48 -3.79 44.04
C ALA A 69 9.89 -2.65 44.98
#